data_AF-A0A5C6EGL5-F1
#
_entry.id   AF-A0A5C6EGL5-F1
#
_cell.length_a   1.000
_cell.length_b   1.000
_cell.length_c   1.000
_cell.angle_alpha   90.00
_cell.angle_beta   90.00
_cell.angle_gamma   90.00
#
_symmetry.space_group_name_H-M   'P 1'
#
loop_
_entity.id
_entity.type
_entity.pdbx_description
1 polymer ?
#
loop_
_entity_poly.entity_id
_entity_poly.type
_entity_poly.pdbx_seq_one_letter_code
_entity_poly.pdbx_strand_id
1 'polypeptide(L)'
;MTEKRAFLKPGLVPLVVTLGLGAAVLSCLWIAGSRQLTNTESVLLGTILSAASMLVSWLATHLYSQLNLRDTIKLATDSNTENIRNLGVRAAEKVLNLSSELERLTDALSTAIEDADEVTGTKQNMMLRERMLAAIHNLETLKSMNDTFLSDWRGVIGEEIERQHILQKQIDALTVELEKQTRDLLNTSMISPDDLESVQLRIEDTERRLTEKIGELPFKVSAKSSKPKKQQVTIKCASCGTPQTIQMRIRKGAKKLVKCDTCETYSQVSALDSDDVDVTQVPMYEFVGNCPVCISEIREQIPAYAGAMITPTCPNCEVRLLLSKTATDANLKIPRAKRNEISSQVVSAVREKLPDRPWPKHIHKSIATELKLSNGIVSRAIGSLIEQGYYPLEENGESIDEENGT
;
A
#
# COMPACT_ATOMS: atom_id res chain seq x y z
N MET A 1 23.66 -31.62 41.47
CA MET A 1 23.05 -32.97 41.53
C MET A 1 22.05 -33.09 40.39
N THR A 2 22.49 -33.65 39.27
CA THR A 2 21.68 -33.83 38.06
C THR A 2 21.13 -35.24 38.02
N GLU A 3 19.86 -35.39 38.39
CA GLU A 3 19.13 -36.64 38.33
C GLU A 3 18.90 -37.01 36.85
N LYS A 4 19.81 -37.82 36.28
CA LYS A 4 19.64 -38.42 34.95
C LYS A 4 18.50 -39.44 35.00
N ARG A 5 17.26 -38.98 34.95
CA ARG A 5 16.13 -39.86 34.62
C ARG A 5 16.29 -40.26 33.16
N ALA A 6 16.58 -41.54 32.94
CA ALA A 6 16.56 -42.15 31.63
C ALA A 6 15.15 -42.00 31.05
N PHE A 7 14.94 -40.94 30.26
CA PHE A 7 13.73 -40.77 29.48
C PHE A 7 13.69 -41.90 28.45
N LEU A 8 12.96 -42.97 28.77
CA LEU A 8 12.48 -43.92 27.79
C LEU A 8 11.77 -43.12 26.69
N LYS A 9 12.20 -43.29 25.44
CA LYS A 9 11.59 -42.63 24.27
C LYS A 9 10.07 -42.77 24.35
N PRO A 10 9.28 -41.70 24.16
CA PRO A 10 7.84 -41.69 24.41
C PRO A 10 7.02 -42.66 23.53
N GLY A 11 7.65 -43.34 22.56
CA GLY A 11 7.04 -44.42 21.78
C GLY A 11 7.38 -45.84 22.23
N LEU A 12 8.35 -46.03 23.14
CA LEU A 12 8.88 -47.37 23.48
C LEU A 12 7.99 -48.09 24.49
N VAL A 13 7.44 -47.36 25.47
CA VAL A 13 6.50 -47.90 26.48
C VAL A 13 5.22 -48.45 25.84
N PRO A 14 4.48 -47.72 24.99
CA PRO A 14 3.27 -48.26 24.38
C PRO A 14 3.57 -49.45 23.44
N LEU A 15 4.70 -49.41 22.72
CA LEU A 15 5.10 -50.51 21.84
C LEU A 15 5.39 -51.79 22.63
N VAL A 16 6.11 -51.70 23.74
CA VAL A 16 6.36 -52.85 24.63
C VAL A 16 5.06 -53.38 25.23
N VAL A 17 4.14 -52.51 25.64
CA VAL A 17 2.83 -52.92 26.17
C VAL A 17 1.98 -53.62 25.11
N THR A 18 1.94 -53.12 23.87
CA THR A 18 1.21 -53.77 22.77
C THR A 18 1.80 -55.14 22.39
N LEU A 19 3.14 -55.27 22.34
CA LEU A 19 3.79 -56.54 22.08
C LEU A 19 3.56 -57.54 23.22
N GLY A 20 3.61 -57.09 24.46
CA GLY A 20 3.32 -57.92 25.64
C GLY A 20 1.89 -58.44 25.66
N LEU A 21 0.90 -57.58 25.39
CA LEU A 21 -0.50 -57.97 25.30
C LEU A 21 -0.75 -58.91 24.11
N GLY A 22 -0.14 -58.64 22.96
CA GLY A 22 -0.23 -59.51 21.78
C GLY A 22 0.34 -60.90 22.02
N ALA A 23 1.50 -60.99 22.67
CA ALA A 23 2.11 -62.26 23.07
C ALA A 23 1.23 -63.03 24.07
N ALA A 24 0.64 -62.34 25.07
CA ALA A 24 -0.25 -62.95 26.05
C ALA A 24 -1.52 -63.54 25.42
N VAL A 25 -2.14 -62.83 24.47
CA VAL A 25 -3.31 -63.33 23.72
C VAL A 25 -2.95 -64.54 22.88
N LEU A 26 -1.81 -64.50 22.16
CA LEU A 26 -1.32 -65.64 21.39
C LEU A 26 -1.01 -66.87 22.26
N SER A 27 -0.41 -66.67 23.44
CA SER A 27 -0.18 -67.74 24.41
C SER A 27 -1.51 -68.34 24.93
N CYS A 28 -2.52 -67.52 25.20
CA CYS A 28 -3.83 -68.01 25.63
C CYS A 28 -4.51 -68.85 24.54
N LEU A 29 -4.45 -68.40 23.27
CA LEU A 29 -4.98 -69.15 22.13
C LEU A 29 -4.23 -70.46 21.89
N TRP A 30 -2.91 -70.46 22.07
CA TRP A 30 -2.09 -71.67 21.98
C TRP A 30 -2.44 -72.70 23.07
N ILE A 31 -2.63 -72.24 24.31
CA ILE A 31 -3.04 -73.12 25.43
C ILE A 31 -4.44 -73.68 25.17
N ALA A 32 -5.36 -72.85 24.67
CA ALA A 32 -6.71 -73.27 24.30
C ALA A 32 -6.72 -74.35 23.21
N GLY A 33 -5.82 -74.27 22.23
CA GLY A 33 -5.73 -75.24 21.13
C GLY A 33 -4.99 -76.54 21.48
N SER A 34 -4.17 -76.55 22.54
CA SER A 34 -3.27 -77.68 22.86
C SER A 34 -3.73 -78.53 24.05
N ARG A 35 -4.70 -78.08 24.86
CA ARG A 35 -5.19 -78.80 26.04
C ARG A 35 -6.71 -78.91 26.04
N GLN A 36 -7.23 -80.06 26.50
CA GLN A 36 -8.64 -80.19 26.83
C GLN A 36 -8.90 -79.45 28.14
N LEU A 37 -9.52 -78.27 28.05
CA LEU A 37 -9.84 -77.45 29.22
C LEU A 37 -11.13 -77.91 29.88
N THR A 38 -11.17 -77.76 31.20
CA THR A 38 -12.40 -77.94 31.98
C THR A 38 -13.38 -76.78 31.73
N ASN A 39 -14.67 -77.00 31.97
CA ASN A 39 -15.70 -75.97 31.77
C ASN A 39 -15.39 -74.69 32.55
N THR A 40 -14.85 -74.79 33.77
CA THR A 40 -14.46 -73.63 34.60
C THR A 40 -13.27 -72.86 34.03
N GLU A 41 -12.26 -73.56 33.50
CA GLU A 41 -11.10 -72.93 32.87
C GLU A 41 -11.48 -72.23 31.56
N SER A 42 -12.42 -72.81 30.80
CA SER A 42 -12.92 -72.21 29.56
C SER A 42 -13.62 -70.87 29.78
N VAL A 43 -14.44 -70.78 30.85
CA VAL A 43 -15.13 -69.54 31.23
C VAL A 43 -14.13 -68.47 31.70
N LEU A 44 -13.14 -68.87 32.52
CA LEU A 44 -12.11 -67.95 33.01
C LEU A 44 -11.19 -67.44 31.89
N LEU A 45 -10.84 -68.31 30.94
CA LEU A 45 -10.06 -67.91 29.76
C LEU A 45 -10.86 -66.96 28.86
N GLY A 46 -12.16 -67.20 28.70
CA GLY A 46 -13.06 -66.32 27.93
C GLY A 46 -13.22 -64.92 28.54
N THR A 47 -13.32 -64.81 29.87
CA THR A 47 -13.41 -63.51 30.54
C THR A 47 -12.08 -62.73 30.47
N ILE A 48 -10.94 -63.41 30.64
CA ILE A 48 -9.61 -62.80 30.46
C ILE A 48 -9.42 -62.30 29.02
N LEU A 49 -9.79 -63.10 28.02
CA LEU A 49 -9.67 -62.72 26.62
C LEU A 49 -10.54 -61.50 26.29
N SER A 50 -11.76 -61.45 26.83
CA SER A 50 -12.69 -60.32 26.65
C SER A 50 -12.13 -59.04 27.28
N ALA A 51 -11.60 -59.12 28.51
CA ALA A 51 -10.97 -57.99 29.17
C ALA A 51 -9.71 -57.51 28.42
N ALA A 52 -8.88 -58.44 27.96
CA ALA A 52 -7.70 -58.12 27.14
C ALA A 52 -8.09 -57.43 25.81
N SER A 53 -9.16 -57.88 25.16
CA SER A 53 -9.67 -57.26 23.92
C SER A 53 -10.15 -55.81 24.14
N MET A 54 -10.87 -55.55 25.24
CA MET A 54 -11.26 -54.19 25.62
C MET A 54 -10.05 -53.29 25.90
N LEU A 55 -9.03 -53.80 26.60
CA LEU A 55 -7.81 -53.06 26.90
C LEU A 55 -7.00 -52.74 25.64
N VAL A 56 -6.87 -53.71 24.72
CA VAL A 56 -6.18 -53.50 23.43
C VAL A 56 -6.93 -52.47 22.59
N SER A 57 -8.26 -52.55 22.53
CA SER A 57 -9.09 -51.59 21.80
C SER A 57 -8.94 -50.18 22.37
N TRP A 58 -9.03 -50.03 23.70
CA TRP A 58 -8.84 -48.75 24.38
C TRP A 58 -7.44 -48.17 24.14
N LEU A 59 -6.40 -49.00 24.24
CA LEU A 59 -5.01 -48.57 24.04
C LEU A 59 -4.76 -48.16 22.58
N ALA A 60 -5.32 -48.89 21.61
CA ALA A 60 -5.25 -48.52 20.19
C ALA A 60 -5.94 -47.18 19.92
N THR A 61 -7.16 -46.97 20.44
CA THR A 61 -7.88 -45.69 20.32
C THR A 61 -7.10 -44.54 20.95
N HIS A 62 -6.55 -44.74 22.15
CA HIS A 62 -5.77 -43.72 22.84
C HIS A 62 -4.49 -43.36 22.08
N LEU A 63 -3.76 -44.37 21.58
CA LEU A 63 -2.52 -44.15 20.84
C LEU A 63 -2.78 -43.44 19.51
N TYR A 64 -3.82 -43.85 18.78
CA TYR A 64 -4.22 -43.20 17.54
C TYR A 64 -4.66 -41.74 17.76
N SER A 65 -5.44 -41.48 18.82
CA SER A 65 -5.83 -40.13 19.20
C SER A 65 -4.63 -39.24 19.52
N GLN A 66 -3.63 -39.77 20.23
CA GLN A 66 -2.42 -39.01 20.58
C GLN A 66 -1.55 -38.69 19.37
N LEU A 67 -1.46 -39.61 18.40
CA LEU A 67 -0.76 -39.37 17.14
C LEU A 67 -1.48 -38.29 16.32
N ASN A 68 -2.79 -38.43 16.13
CA ASN A 68 -3.57 -37.45 15.39
C ASN A 68 -3.55 -36.05 16.04
N LEU A 69 -3.60 -35.96 17.36
CA LEU A 69 -3.44 -34.67 18.07
C LEU A 69 -2.06 -34.05 17.83
N ARG A 70 -0.99 -34.83 17.82
CA ARG A 70 0.35 -34.30 17.52
C ARG A 70 0.47 -33.82 16.08
N ASP A 71 -0.05 -34.59 15.13
CA ASP A 71 0.01 -34.23 13.71
C ASP A 71 -0.84 -33.00 13.42
N THR A 72 -2.04 -32.89 14.00
CA THR A 72 -2.89 -31.71 13.87
C THR A 72 -2.28 -30.48 14.52
N ILE A 73 -1.69 -30.59 15.72
CA ILE A 73 -0.96 -29.48 16.35
C ILE A 73 0.21 -29.06 15.46
N LYS A 74 0.98 -30.02 14.94
CA LYS A 74 2.13 -29.74 14.09
C LYS A 74 1.72 -29.05 12.78
N LEU A 75 0.68 -29.55 12.12
CA LEU A 75 0.13 -28.92 10.91
C LEU A 75 -0.40 -27.51 11.19
N ALA A 76 -1.07 -27.30 12.32
CA ALA A 76 -1.56 -25.99 12.72
C ALA A 76 -0.41 -25.03 13.03
N THR A 77 0.66 -25.48 13.70
CA THR A 77 1.85 -24.65 13.95
C THR A 77 2.60 -24.34 12.66
N ASP A 78 2.77 -25.31 11.77
CA ASP A 78 3.46 -25.13 10.49
C ASP A 78 2.67 -24.16 9.59
N SER A 79 1.34 -24.31 9.50
CA SER A 79 0.49 -23.38 8.76
C SER A 79 0.47 -21.98 9.37
N ASN A 80 0.41 -21.85 10.70
CA ASN A 80 0.45 -20.53 11.35
C ASN A 80 1.81 -19.84 11.19
N THR A 81 2.92 -20.58 11.29
CA THR A 81 4.26 -20.01 11.05
C THR A 81 4.42 -19.55 9.61
N GLU A 82 3.91 -20.30 8.62
CA GLU A 82 3.89 -19.88 7.22
C GLU A 82 3.04 -18.62 7.01
N ASN A 83 1.83 -18.56 7.61
CA ASN A 83 0.98 -17.39 7.55
C ASN A 83 1.63 -16.15 8.18
N ILE A 84 2.27 -16.31 9.35
CA ILE A 84 3.01 -15.24 10.02
C ILE A 84 4.19 -14.78 9.16
N ARG A 85 4.92 -15.71 8.54
CA ARG A 85 6.02 -15.38 7.61
C ARG A 85 5.51 -14.58 6.42
N ASN A 86 4.41 -15.00 5.79
CA ASN A 86 3.78 -14.30 4.67
C ASN A 86 3.28 -12.90 5.04
N LEU A 87 2.65 -12.74 6.21
CA LEU A 87 2.23 -11.45 6.73
C LEU A 87 3.43 -10.56 7.03
N GLY A 88 4.48 -11.12 7.62
CA GLY A 88 5.73 -10.45 7.88
C GLY A 88 6.39 -9.93 6.60
N VAL A 89 6.49 -10.76 5.55
CA VAL A 89 7.05 -10.34 4.25
C VAL A 89 6.26 -9.19 3.65
N ARG A 90 4.91 -9.26 3.66
CA ARG A 90 4.06 -8.17 3.15
C ARG A 90 4.17 -6.88 3.97
N ALA A 91 4.32 -7.01 5.29
CA ALA A 91 4.54 -5.86 6.17
C ALA A 91 5.91 -5.23 5.88
N ALA A 92 6.96 -6.04 5.78
CA ALA A 92 8.30 -5.60 5.44
C ALA A 92 8.36 -4.90 4.08
N GLU A 93 7.70 -5.44 3.05
CA GLU A 93 7.61 -4.80 1.73
C GLU A 93 6.97 -3.42 1.80
N LYS A 94 5.87 -3.27 2.56
CA LYS A 94 5.22 -1.97 2.76
C LYS A 94 6.12 -0.99 3.50
N VAL A 95 6.81 -1.46 4.55
CA VAL A 95 7.75 -0.64 5.33
C VAL A 95 8.92 -0.20 4.45
N LEU A 96 9.44 -1.07 3.59
CA LEU A 96 10.49 -0.75 2.61
C LEU A 96 10.01 0.30 1.58
N ASN A 97 8.82 0.12 1.00
CA ASN A 97 8.28 1.13 0.07
C ASN A 97 8.06 2.47 0.77
N LEU A 98 7.59 2.46 2.01
CA LEU A 98 7.41 3.68 2.81
C LEU A 98 8.76 4.34 3.12
N SER A 99 9.78 3.57 3.49
CA SER A 99 11.16 4.06 3.68
C SER A 99 11.71 4.74 2.42
N SER A 100 11.47 4.16 1.23
CA SER A 100 11.88 4.77 -0.04
C SER A 100 11.13 6.09 -0.37
N GLU A 101 9.86 6.19 0.04
CA GLU A 101 9.08 7.42 -0.13
C GLU A 101 9.54 8.51 0.84
N LEU A 102 9.89 8.13 2.09
CA LEU A 102 10.48 9.04 3.07
C LEU A 102 11.81 9.59 2.56
N GLU A 103 12.69 8.74 2.05
CA GLU A 103 13.97 9.15 1.46
C GLU A 103 13.80 10.15 0.31
N ARG A 104 12.84 9.87 -0.58
CA ARG A 104 12.52 10.79 -1.68
C ARG A 104 11.95 12.13 -1.21
N LEU A 105 11.14 12.12 -0.15
CA LEU A 105 10.61 13.35 0.46
C LEU A 105 11.72 14.14 1.14
N THR A 106 12.64 13.45 1.83
CA THR A 106 13.84 14.05 2.41
C THR A 106 14.69 14.72 1.33
N ASP A 107 15.02 14.02 0.24
CA ASP A 107 15.77 14.59 -0.89
C ASP A 107 15.07 15.80 -1.50
N ALA A 108 13.76 15.71 -1.74
CA ALA A 108 12.99 16.81 -2.31
C ALA A 108 12.94 18.04 -1.39
N LEU A 109 12.88 17.84 -0.07
CA LEU A 109 12.93 18.92 0.91
C LEU A 109 14.33 19.51 1.01
N SER A 110 15.37 18.69 0.98
CA SER A 110 16.78 19.14 0.96
C SER A 110 17.07 20.00 -0.26
N THR A 111 16.68 19.56 -1.46
CA THR A 111 16.81 20.37 -2.69
C THR A 111 16.01 21.67 -2.60
N ALA A 112 14.80 21.64 -2.03
CA ALA A 112 13.99 22.85 -1.86
C ALA A 112 14.63 23.85 -0.87
N ILE A 113 15.39 23.38 0.13
CA ILE A 113 16.16 24.22 1.03
C ILE A 113 17.36 24.84 0.30
N GLU A 114 18.09 24.04 -0.48
CA GLU A 114 19.22 24.52 -1.30
C GLU A 114 18.78 25.58 -2.32
N ASP A 115 17.68 25.33 -3.04
CA ASP A 115 17.09 26.28 -4.00
C ASP A 115 16.62 27.58 -3.30
N ALA A 116 16.18 27.50 -2.04
CA ALA A 116 15.75 28.67 -1.27
C ALA A 116 16.93 29.53 -0.77
N ASP A 117 18.11 28.94 -0.56
CA ASP A 117 19.33 29.66 -0.18
C ASP A 117 19.87 30.53 -1.32
N GLU A 118 19.65 30.14 -2.58
CA GLU A 118 20.10 30.92 -3.74
C GLU A 118 19.23 32.16 -4.00
N VAL A 119 17.96 32.18 -3.57
CA VAL A 119 16.97 33.14 -4.11
C VAL A 119 16.79 34.45 -3.31
N THR A 120 16.97 34.53 -1.98
CA THR A 120 17.21 35.79 -1.20
C THR A 120 16.93 35.64 0.31
N GLY A 121 17.74 36.32 1.14
CA GLY A 121 17.71 36.31 2.62
C GLY A 121 16.59 37.12 3.28
N THR A 122 15.32 36.73 3.07
CA THR A 122 14.19 37.29 3.84
C THR A 122 13.89 36.45 5.10
N LYS A 123 13.52 37.11 6.22
CA LYS A 123 13.18 36.45 7.51
C LYS A 123 12.09 35.36 7.39
N GLN A 124 11.20 35.45 6.41
CA GLN A 124 10.17 34.44 6.14
C GLN A 124 10.76 33.14 5.58
N ASN A 125 11.83 33.21 4.80
CA ASN A 125 12.54 32.03 4.28
C ASN A 125 13.26 31.29 5.41
N MET A 126 13.72 31.99 6.45
CA MET A 126 14.36 31.38 7.62
C MET A 126 13.38 30.51 8.45
N MET A 127 12.15 31.00 8.67
CA MET A 127 11.12 30.22 9.38
C MET A 127 10.62 29.02 8.56
N LEU A 128 10.51 29.18 7.23
CA LEU A 128 10.19 28.07 6.33
C LEU A 128 11.31 27.02 6.34
N ARG A 129 12.57 27.46 6.35
CA ARG A 129 13.75 26.59 6.44
C ARG A 129 13.79 25.80 7.74
N GLU A 130 13.57 26.43 8.90
CA GLU A 130 13.51 25.72 10.18
C GLU A 130 12.41 24.65 10.20
N ARG A 131 11.25 24.94 9.59
CA ARG A 131 10.16 23.95 9.43
C ARG A 131 10.52 22.82 8.48
N MET A 132 11.22 23.10 7.39
CA MET A 132 11.68 22.07 6.45
C MET A 132 12.79 21.19 7.06
N LEU A 133 13.72 21.76 7.82
CA LEU A 133 14.73 21.00 8.58
C LEU A 133 14.10 20.13 9.66
N ALA A 134 13.10 20.64 10.39
CA ALA A 134 12.34 19.85 11.34
C ALA A 134 11.55 18.72 10.65
N ALA A 135 11.02 18.96 9.46
CA ALA A 135 10.37 17.92 8.66
C ALA A 135 11.37 16.84 8.21
N ILE A 136 12.56 17.22 7.75
CA ILE A 136 13.64 16.27 7.40
C ILE A 136 14.01 15.40 8.60
N HIS A 137 14.26 16.00 9.77
CA HIS A 137 14.58 15.26 10.98
C HIS A 137 13.47 14.27 11.38
N ASN A 138 12.19 14.67 11.28
CA ASN A 138 11.07 13.78 11.54
C ASN A 138 10.99 12.63 10.52
N LEU A 139 11.30 12.88 9.25
CA LEU A 139 11.38 11.85 8.21
C LEU A 139 12.54 10.86 8.46
N GLU A 140 13.70 11.35 8.89
CA GLU A 140 14.84 10.52 9.29
C GLU A 140 14.52 9.67 10.53
N THR A 141 13.79 10.23 11.49
CA THR A 141 13.33 9.49 12.67
C THR A 141 12.33 8.39 12.28
N LEU A 142 11.40 8.67 11.36
CA LEU A 142 10.49 7.68 10.80
C LEU A 142 11.24 6.58 10.02
N LYS A 143 12.30 6.94 9.30
CA LYS A 143 13.19 5.97 8.62
C LYS A 143 13.86 5.05 9.64
N SER A 144 14.45 5.60 10.70
CA SER A 144 15.09 4.82 11.77
C SER A 144 14.11 3.88 12.50
N MET A 145 12.88 4.33 12.77
CA MET A 145 11.85 3.46 13.35
C MET A 145 11.48 2.33 12.39
N ASN A 146 11.31 2.62 11.09
CA ASN A 146 11.05 1.61 10.06
C ASN A 146 12.19 0.59 9.95
N ASP A 147 13.45 1.03 10.01
CA ASP A 147 14.61 0.13 9.99
C ASP A 147 14.67 -0.76 11.24
N THR A 148 14.24 -0.24 12.39
CA THR A 148 14.12 -1.00 13.64
C THR A 148 13.01 -2.04 13.54
N PHE A 149 11.83 -1.67 13.01
CA PHE A 149 10.76 -2.63 12.70
C PHE A 149 11.25 -3.74 11.76
N LEU A 150 11.94 -3.40 10.67
CA LEU A 150 12.51 -4.38 9.76
C LEU A 150 13.53 -5.30 10.46
N SER A 151 14.35 -4.75 11.36
CA SER A 151 15.30 -5.52 12.16
C SER A 151 14.61 -6.52 13.09
N ASP A 152 13.53 -6.13 13.77
CA ASP A 152 12.76 -7.01 14.65
C ASP A 152 12.10 -8.14 13.86
N TRP A 153 11.60 -7.83 12.66
CA TRP A 153 11.04 -8.81 11.74
C TRP A 153 12.10 -9.71 11.08
N ARG A 154 13.38 -9.28 11.04
CA ARG A 154 14.50 -10.08 10.51
C ARG A 154 14.75 -11.35 11.34
N GLY A 155 14.44 -11.35 12.63
CA GLY A 155 14.51 -12.55 13.47
C GLY A 155 13.45 -13.60 13.14
N VAL A 156 12.31 -13.19 12.57
CA VAL A 156 11.16 -14.05 12.26
C VAL A 156 11.09 -14.44 10.77
N ILE A 157 11.72 -13.64 9.90
CA ILE A 157 11.61 -13.75 8.42
C ILE A 157 12.99 -13.91 7.74
N GLY A 158 14.07 -13.93 8.53
CA GLY A 158 15.43 -13.56 8.13
C GLY A 158 15.95 -14.03 6.78
N GLU A 159 15.76 -15.30 6.40
CA GLU A 159 16.34 -15.81 5.15
C GLU A 159 15.73 -15.23 3.87
N GLU A 160 14.43 -14.88 3.89
CA GLU A 160 13.74 -14.43 2.67
C GLU A 160 14.01 -12.95 2.38
N ILE A 161 13.96 -12.12 3.42
CA ILE A 161 14.22 -10.68 3.30
C ILE A 161 15.71 -10.43 3.00
N GLU A 162 16.63 -11.19 3.59
CA GLU A 162 18.07 -11.06 3.29
C GLU A 162 18.35 -11.35 1.82
N ARG A 163 17.74 -12.42 1.30
CA ARG A 163 17.87 -12.80 -0.11
C ARG A 163 17.31 -11.70 -1.02
N GLN A 164 16.14 -11.13 -0.68
CA GLN A 164 15.57 -9.99 -1.40
C GLN A 164 16.50 -8.76 -1.38
N HIS A 165 17.10 -8.44 -0.23
CA HIS A 165 17.91 -7.24 -0.08
C HIS A 165 19.25 -7.36 -0.82
N ILE A 166 19.86 -8.55 -0.81
CA ILE A 166 21.06 -8.85 -1.59
C ILE A 166 20.76 -8.75 -3.09
N LEU A 167 19.64 -9.32 -3.54
CA LEU A 167 19.24 -9.25 -4.95
C LEU A 167 18.93 -7.82 -5.39
N GLN A 168 18.22 -7.04 -4.57
CA GLN A 168 17.94 -5.63 -4.88
C GLN A 168 19.23 -4.81 -4.98
N LYS A 169 20.17 -4.98 -4.05
CA LYS A 169 21.48 -4.31 -4.11
C LYS A 169 22.29 -4.72 -5.35
N GLN A 170 22.20 -5.97 -5.78
CA GLN A 170 22.85 -6.43 -7.00
C GLN A 170 22.22 -5.80 -8.25
N ILE A 171 20.89 -5.67 -8.30
CA ILE A 171 20.18 -4.99 -9.38
C ILE A 171 20.58 -3.52 -9.42
N ASP A 172 20.54 -2.82 -8.28
CA ASP A 172 20.87 -1.40 -8.22
C ASP A 172 22.34 -1.16 -8.63
N ALA A 173 23.28 -1.97 -8.14
CA ALA A 173 24.68 -1.90 -8.56
C ALA A 173 24.86 -2.13 -10.08
N LEU A 174 24.13 -3.10 -10.65
CA LEU A 174 24.15 -3.36 -12.10
C LEU A 174 23.55 -2.20 -12.90
N THR A 175 22.50 -1.55 -12.41
CA THR A 175 21.90 -0.39 -13.09
C THR A 175 22.83 0.82 -13.09
N VAL A 176 23.55 1.06 -11.99
CA VAL A 176 24.56 2.13 -11.91
C VAL A 176 25.72 1.86 -12.86
N GLU A 177 26.17 0.61 -12.96
CA GLU A 177 27.21 0.21 -13.91
C GLU A 177 26.75 0.43 -15.36
N LEU A 178 25.50 0.06 -15.69
CA LEU A 178 24.88 0.30 -16.99
C LEU A 178 24.80 1.79 -17.33
N GLU A 179 24.33 2.63 -16.40
CA GLU A 179 24.27 4.06 -16.62
C GLU A 179 25.65 4.67 -16.86
N LYS A 180 26.67 4.20 -16.12
CA LYS A 180 28.04 4.65 -16.27
C LYS A 180 28.61 4.24 -17.63
N GLN A 181 28.43 2.99 -18.05
CA GLN A 181 28.86 2.52 -19.37
C GLN A 181 28.14 3.26 -20.50
N THR A 182 26.85 3.51 -20.36
CA THR A 182 26.08 4.27 -21.36
C THR A 182 26.56 5.72 -21.44
N ARG A 183 26.89 6.35 -20.29
CA ARG A 183 27.50 7.69 -20.24
C ARG A 183 28.90 7.71 -20.85
N ASP A 184 29.72 6.71 -20.58
CA ASP A 184 31.07 6.60 -21.10
C ASP A 184 31.07 6.41 -22.63
N LEU A 185 30.12 5.63 -23.16
CA LEU A 185 29.87 5.47 -24.60
C LEU A 185 29.36 6.75 -25.27
N LEU A 186 28.45 7.49 -24.61
CA LEU A 186 27.97 8.80 -25.07
C LEU A 186 29.09 9.85 -25.09
N ASN A 187 30.00 9.81 -24.11
CA ASN A 187 31.16 10.70 -24.04
C ASN A 187 32.27 10.30 -25.01
N THR A 188 32.35 9.03 -25.42
CA THR A 188 33.21 8.58 -26.53
C THR A 188 32.48 8.75 -27.87
N SER A 189 32.12 9.99 -28.18
CA SER A 189 31.59 10.37 -29.49
C SER A 189 32.70 10.32 -30.56
N MET A 190 33.07 9.12 -31.01
CA MET A 190 33.59 8.77 -32.34
C MET A 190 33.63 7.23 -32.43
N ILE A 191 32.47 6.61 -32.60
CA ILE A 191 32.37 5.15 -32.77
C ILE A 191 32.30 4.84 -34.25
N SER A 192 33.26 4.04 -34.73
CA SER A 192 33.30 3.47 -36.09
C SER A 192 32.08 2.57 -36.31
N PRO A 193 31.48 2.51 -37.51
CA PRO A 193 30.29 1.69 -37.78
C PRO A 193 30.43 0.20 -37.43
N ASP A 194 31.64 -0.35 -37.42
CA ASP A 194 31.90 -1.76 -37.03
C ASP A 194 31.80 -2.00 -35.50
N ASP A 195 32.04 -0.98 -34.68
CA ASP A 195 31.95 -1.10 -33.22
C ASP A 195 30.49 -1.04 -32.72
N LEU A 196 29.59 -0.45 -33.51
CA LEU A 196 28.17 -0.29 -33.17
C LEU A 196 27.45 -1.64 -33.06
N GLU A 197 27.76 -2.57 -33.97
CA GLU A 197 27.17 -3.91 -33.97
C GLU A 197 27.62 -4.75 -32.77
N SER A 198 28.90 -4.61 -32.38
CA SER A 198 29.46 -5.28 -31.19
C SER A 198 28.83 -4.76 -29.89
N VAL A 199 28.51 -3.47 -29.85
CA VAL A 199 27.84 -2.81 -28.71
C VAL A 199 26.37 -3.23 -28.67
N GLN A 200 25.70 -3.32 -29.81
CA GLN A 200 24.30 -3.71 -29.90
C GLN A 200 24.09 -5.17 -29.48
N LEU A 201 24.98 -6.08 -29.90
CA LEU A 201 25.02 -7.47 -29.44
C LEU A 201 25.28 -7.59 -27.93
N ARG A 202 26.14 -6.72 -27.37
CA ARG A 202 26.38 -6.69 -25.93
C ARG A 202 25.18 -6.15 -25.16
N ILE A 203 24.51 -5.11 -25.66
CA ILE A 203 23.29 -4.57 -25.04
C ILE A 203 22.21 -5.66 -25.05
N GLU A 204 22.00 -6.37 -26.17
CA GLU A 204 21.04 -7.47 -26.25
C GLU A 204 21.39 -8.65 -25.32
N ASP A 205 22.65 -9.07 -25.22
CA ASP A 205 23.07 -10.12 -24.27
C ASP A 205 22.81 -9.69 -22.81
N THR A 206 23.03 -8.41 -22.51
CA THR A 206 22.84 -7.88 -21.16
C THR A 206 21.36 -7.71 -20.83
N GLU A 207 20.54 -7.23 -21.78
CA GLU A 207 19.07 -7.17 -21.66
C GLU A 207 18.47 -8.56 -21.51
N ARG A 208 19.01 -9.57 -22.22
CA ARG A 208 18.59 -10.96 -22.09
C ARG A 208 18.88 -11.50 -20.69
N ARG A 209 20.08 -11.28 -20.14
CA ARG A 209 20.43 -11.66 -18.76
C ARG A 209 19.56 -10.95 -17.72
N LEU A 210 19.22 -9.69 -17.96
CA LEU A 210 18.29 -8.93 -17.14
C LEU A 210 16.88 -9.53 -17.17
N THR A 211 16.39 -9.88 -18.35
CA THR A 211 15.06 -10.47 -18.55
C THR A 211 14.96 -11.86 -17.91
N GLU A 212 16.02 -12.66 -18.01
CA GLU A 212 16.11 -14.00 -17.39
C GLU A 212 16.07 -13.90 -15.85
N LYS A 213 16.87 -13.00 -15.27
CA LYS A 213 16.88 -12.75 -13.82
C LYS A 213 15.60 -12.10 -13.29
N ILE A 214 14.94 -11.25 -14.10
CA ILE A 214 13.63 -10.69 -13.77
C ILE A 214 12.52 -11.76 -13.85
N GLY A 215 12.66 -12.72 -14.77
CA GLY A 215 11.74 -13.85 -14.93
C GLY A 215 11.80 -14.89 -13.80
N GLU A 216 12.95 -15.02 -13.13
CA GLU A 216 13.13 -15.88 -11.96
C GLU A 216 12.50 -15.30 -10.67
N LEU A 217 12.01 -14.05 -10.70
CA LEU A 217 11.38 -13.43 -9.55
C LEU A 217 9.93 -13.91 -9.40
N PRO A 218 9.48 -14.26 -8.18
CA PRO A 218 8.11 -14.74 -7.93
C PRO A 218 7.03 -13.64 -8.11
N PHE A 219 7.40 -12.42 -8.49
CA PHE A 219 6.48 -11.31 -8.76
C PHE A 219 7.06 -10.28 -9.74
N LYS A 220 6.17 -9.54 -10.40
CA LYS A 220 6.52 -8.47 -11.36
C LYS A 220 7.21 -7.31 -10.64
N VAL A 221 8.53 -7.23 -10.74
CA VAL A 221 9.27 -6.01 -10.44
C VAL A 221 8.97 -5.01 -11.55
N SER A 222 7.99 -4.15 -11.33
CA SER A 222 7.81 -2.97 -12.18
C SER A 222 8.99 -2.07 -11.92
N ALA A 223 10.01 -2.10 -12.78
CA ALA A 223 11.01 -1.04 -12.85
C ALA A 223 10.26 0.29 -12.96
N LYS A 224 10.16 1.02 -11.85
CA LYS A 224 9.47 2.31 -11.80
C LYS A 224 10.35 3.27 -12.58
N SER A 225 10.09 3.41 -13.89
CA SER A 225 10.75 4.42 -14.72
C SER A 225 10.62 5.78 -14.00
N SER A 226 11.76 6.35 -13.59
CA SER A 226 11.83 7.69 -13.04
C SER A 226 11.03 8.62 -13.96
N LYS A 227 9.94 9.21 -13.46
CA LYS A 227 9.17 10.17 -14.25
C LYS A 227 10.11 11.36 -14.50
N PRO A 228 10.38 11.77 -15.75
CA PRO A 228 11.26 12.88 -16.05
C PRO A 228 10.75 14.13 -15.33
N LYS A 229 11.69 14.86 -14.75
CA LYS A 229 11.44 16.11 -14.02
C LYS A 229 10.75 17.11 -14.96
N LYS A 230 9.91 17.99 -14.40
CA LYS A 230 9.34 19.10 -15.18
C LYS A 230 10.47 20.11 -15.39
N GLN A 231 10.65 20.57 -16.62
CA GLN A 231 11.59 21.66 -16.94
C GLN A 231 10.81 22.95 -17.12
N GLN A 232 11.47 24.06 -16.81
CA GLN A 232 10.96 25.40 -17.03
C GLN A 232 11.39 25.85 -18.42
N VAL A 233 10.44 26.10 -19.30
CA VAL A 233 10.68 26.50 -20.70
C VAL A 233 10.11 27.90 -20.90
N THR A 234 10.91 28.79 -21.49
CA THR A 234 10.47 30.13 -21.89
C THR A 234 9.99 30.07 -23.34
N ILE A 235 8.71 30.32 -23.55
CA ILE A 235 8.06 30.34 -24.86
C ILE A 235 7.67 31.78 -25.22
N LYS A 236 7.51 32.07 -26.51
CA LYS A 236 6.90 33.33 -26.97
C LYS A 236 5.46 33.08 -27.39
N CYS A 237 4.52 33.92 -26.96
CA CYS A 237 3.13 33.79 -27.38
C CYS A 237 2.99 33.94 -28.90
N ALA A 238 2.25 33.03 -29.55
CA ALA A 238 2.06 33.06 -31.00
C ALA A 238 1.28 34.30 -31.50
N SER A 239 0.45 34.92 -30.64
CA SER A 239 -0.38 36.06 -31.04
C SER A 239 0.28 37.42 -30.76
N CYS A 240 0.95 37.59 -29.63
CA CYS A 240 1.52 38.90 -29.22
C CYS A 240 3.04 38.90 -29.02
N GLY A 241 3.71 37.75 -29.11
CA GLY A 241 5.17 37.63 -28.98
C GLY A 241 5.72 37.81 -27.56
N THR A 242 4.89 38.08 -26.54
CA THR A 242 5.38 38.23 -25.16
C THR A 242 5.96 36.92 -24.63
N PRO A 243 7.15 36.95 -24.00
CA PRO A 243 7.76 35.77 -23.41
C PRO A 243 6.98 35.31 -22.18
N GLN A 244 6.77 34.01 -22.05
CA GLN A 244 6.09 33.37 -20.93
C GLN A 244 6.87 32.15 -20.50
N THR A 245 6.92 31.95 -19.19
CA THR A 245 7.66 30.85 -18.62
C THR A 245 6.71 29.79 -18.11
N ILE A 246 6.83 28.58 -18.66
CA ILE A 246 5.93 27.47 -18.37
C ILE A 246 6.70 26.25 -17.87
N GLN A 247 6.11 25.52 -16.94
CA GLN A 247 6.64 24.22 -16.55
C GLN A 247 5.98 23.10 -17.34
N MET A 248 6.76 22.35 -18.11
CA MET A 248 6.27 21.17 -18.83
C MET A 248 7.28 20.01 -18.76
N ARG A 249 6.80 18.79 -18.94
CA ARG A 249 7.68 17.64 -19.12
C ARG A 249 8.03 17.55 -20.60
N ILE A 250 9.30 17.71 -20.94
CA ILE A 250 9.76 17.55 -22.31
C ILE A 250 9.79 16.05 -22.61
N ARG A 251 8.84 15.62 -23.43
CA ARG A 251 8.78 14.28 -24.02
C ARG A 251 8.31 14.47 -25.44
N LYS A 252 8.86 13.70 -26.38
CA LYS A 252 8.44 13.74 -27.78
C LYS A 252 6.93 13.61 -27.90
N GLY A 253 6.27 14.62 -28.47
CA GLY A 253 4.81 14.67 -28.63
C GLY A 253 4.02 15.13 -27.42
N ALA A 254 4.66 15.56 -26.33
CA ALA A 254 3.97 16.19 -25.20
C ALA A 254 3.35 17.52 -25.65
N LYS A 255 2.05 17.70 -25.37
CA LYS A 255 1.28 18.89 -25.70
C LYS A 255 0.72 19.54 -24.44
N LYS A 256 0.81 20.86 -24.34
CA LYS A 256 0.26 21.64 -23.23
C LYS A 256 -0.45 22.88 -23.76
N LEU A 257 -1.66 23.13 -23.26
CA LEU A 257 -2.38 24.37 -23.53
C LEU A 257 -1.95 25.45 -22.54
N VAL A 258 -1.64 26.64 -23.04
CA VAL A 258 -1.19 27.80 -22.25
C VAL A 258 -2.07 29.00 -22.60
N LYS A 259 -2.61 29.68 -21.60
CA LYS A 259 -3.29 30.98 -21.76
C LYS A 259 -2.25 32.07 -21.65
N CYS A 260 -2.25 33.02 -22.58
CA CYS A 260 -1.38 34.17 -22.52
C CYS A 260 -1.87 35.19 -21.48
N ASP A 261 -1.00 35.66 -20.58
CA ASP A 261 -1.33 36.67 -19.58
C ASP A 261 -1.60 38.07 -20.20
N THR A 262 -0.98 38.37 -21.34
CA THR A 262 -1.06 39.70 -21.98
C THR A 262 -2.26 39.84 -22.91
N CYS A 263 -2.48 38.87 -23.81
CA CYS A 263 -3.51 38.95 -24.85
C CYS A 263 -4.66 37.96 -24.65
N GLU A 264 -4.66 37.19 -23.56
CA GLU A 264 -5.67 36.18 -23.21
C GLU A 264 -5.91 35.07 -24.24
N THR A 265 -5.15 35.04 -25.34
CA THR A 265 -5.26 33.99 -26.36
C THR A 265 -4.63 32.69 -25.86
N TYR A 266 -5.14 31.58 -26.37
CA TYR A 266 -4.64 30.26 -26.04
C TYR A 266 -3.65 29.78 -27.11
N SER A 267 -2.50 29.28 -26.65
CA SER A 267 -1.48 28.66 -27.50
C SER A 267 -1.23 27.23 -27.05
N GLN A 268 -1.06 26.34 -28.02
CA GLN A 268 -0.61 24.98 -27.80
C GLN A 268 0.90 24.95 -27.89
N VAL A 269 1.52 24.35 -26.88
CA VAL A 269 2.95 24.13 -26.79
C VAL A 269 3.22 22.64 -27.01
N SER A 270 3.98 22.31 -28.05
CA SER A 270 4.39 20.94 -28.38
C SER A 270 5.90 20.76 -28.29
N ALA A 271 6.34 19.74 -27.57
CA ALA A 271 7.75 19.33 -27.55
C ALA A 271 8.08 18.50 -28.80
N LEU A 272 8.99 19.00 -29.64
CA LEU A 272 9.47 18.34 -30.86
C LEU A 272 10.57 17.33 -30.52
N ASP A 273 11.63 17.77 -29.83
CA ASP A 273 12.78 16.98 -29.37
C ASP A 273 13.23 17.41 -27.94
N SER A 274 14.43 17.02 -27.47
CA SER A 274 14.85 17.17 -26.07
C SER A 274 14.85 18.60 -25.52
N ASP A 275 14.97 19.60 -26.40
CA ASP A 275 15.02 21.02 -26.01
C ASP A 275 14.18 21.96 -26.91
N ASP A 276 13.68 21.46 -28.05
CA ASP A 276 12.92 22.28 -28.99
C ASP A 276 11.41 22.22 -28.75
N VAL A 277 10.80 23.40 -28.71
CA VAL A 277 9.39 23.59 -28.43
C VAL A 277 8.73 24.45 -29.49
N ASP A 278 7.66 23.92 -30.07
CA ASP A 278 6.83 24.62 -31.04
C ASP A 278 5.57 25.20 -30.38
N VAL A 279 5.19 26.41 -30.79
CA VAL A 279 4.06 27.14 -30.23
C VAL A 279 3.08 27.46 -31.36
N THR A 280 1.92 26.82 -31.33
CA THR A 280 0.86 26.99 -32.33
C THR A 280 -0.35 27.68 -31.70
N GLN A 281 -0.97 28.61 -32.43
CA GLN A 281 -2.19 29.27 -31.95
C GLN A 281 -3.38 28.30 -32.05
N VAL A 282 -4.18 28.24 -30.98
CA VAL A 282 -5.39 27.41 -30.95
C VAL A 282 -6.60 28.29 -31.27
N PRO A 283 -7.44 27.92 -32.27
CA PRO A 283 -8.65 28.65 -32.56
C PRO A 283 -9.69 28.49 -31.43
N MET A 284 -10.56 29.47 -31.27
CA MET A 284 -11.70 29.38 -30.37
C MET A 284 -12.85 28.62 -31.03
N TYR A 285 -13.58 27.85 -30.22
CA TYR A 285 -14.80 27.15 -30.60
C TYR A 285 -15.96 27.74 -29.81
N GLU A 286 -17.04 28.12 -30.51
CA GLU A 286 -18.26 28.60 -29.89
C GLU A 286 -19.12 27.39 -29.47
N PHE A 287 -19.35 27.27 -28.16
CA PHE A 287 -20.24 26.27 -27.59
C PHE A 287 -21.63 26.87 -27.37
N VAL A 288 -22.65 26.16 -27.84
CA VAL A 288 -24.07 26.46 -27.58
C VAL A 288 -24.69 25.23 -26.92
N GLY A 289 -25.20 25.38 -25.70
CA GLY A 289 -25.85 24.29 -24.97
C GLY A 289 -26.70 24.77 -23.80
N ASN A 290 -27.47 23.87 -23.20
CA ASN A 290 -28.42 24.24 -22.15
C ASN A 290 -27.82 24.05 -20.75
N CYS A 291 -28.13 24.97 -19.83
CA CYS A 291 -27.79 24.84 -18.43
C CYS A 291 -28.43 23.58 -17.82
N PRO A 292 -27.68 22.71 -17.12
CA PRO A 292 -28.24 21.51 -16.50
C PRO A 292 -29.17 21.81 -15.31
N VAL A 293 -29.21 23.05 -14.82
CA VAL A 293 -30.04 23.45 -13.65
C VAL A 293 -31.31 24.16 -14.08
N CYS A 294 -31.21 25.19 -14.93
CA CYS A 294 -32.34 26.05 -15.29
C CYS A 294 -32.74 25.96 -16.76
N ILE A 295 -32.09 25.10 -17.56
CA ILE A 295 -32.40 24.83 -18.97
C ILE A 295 -32.15 26.03 -19.91
N SER A 296 -31.79 27.20 -19.40
CA SER A 296 -31.45 28.36 -20.24
C SER A 296 -30.27 28.06 -21.17
N GLU A 297 -30.35 28.55 -22.41
CA GLU A 297 -29.27 28.47 -23.38
C GLU A 297 -28.04 29.23 -22.87
N ILE A 298 -26.87 28.62 -23.00
CA ILE A 298 -25.55 29.16 -22.64
C ILE A 298 -24.71 29.17 -23.91
N ARG A 299 -24.12 30.34 -24.19
CA ARG A 299 -23.17 30.55 -25.27
C ARG A 299 -21.83 30.96 -24.69
N GLU A 300 -20.81 30.15 -24.90
CA GLU A 300 -19.47 30.36 -24.34
C GLU A 300 -18.38 30.00 -25.35
N GLN A 301 -17.23 30.67 -25.27
CA GLN A 301 -16.09 30.39 -26.13
C GLN A 301 -15.06 29.52 -25.40
N ILE A 302 -14.73 28.36 -25.98
CA ILE A 302 -13.74 27.43 -25.43
C ILE A 302 -12.65 27.15 -26.48
N PRO A 303 -11.37 27.01 -26.10
CA PRO A 303 -10.32 26.65 -27.05
C PRO A 303 -10.63 25.31 -27.74
N ALA A 304 -10.38 25.23 -29.05
CA ALA A 304 -10.54 24.02 -29.86
C ALA A 304 -9.42 22.99 -29.58
N TYR A 305 -9.19 22.67 -28.31
CA TYR A 305 -8.16 21.74 -27.83
C TYR A 305 -8.81 20.65 -26.98
N ALA A 306 -8.57 19.38 -27.33
CA ALA A 306 -9.12 18.26 -26.58
C ALA A 306 -8.57 18.24 -25.14
N GLY A 307 -9.47 18.29 -24.16
CA GLY A 307 -9.15 18.41 -22.74
C GLY A 307 -9.10 19.86 -22.22
N ALA A 308 -9.37 20.87 -23.06
CA ALA A 308 -9.59 22.25 -22.58
C ALA A 308 -10.78 22.29 -21.62
N MET A 309 -10.65 23.06 -20.54
CA MET A 309 -11.69 23.25 -19.53
C MET A 309 -11.81 24.72 -19.17
N ILE A 310 -13.03 25.23 -19.11
CA ILE A 310 -13.36 26.57 -18.59
C ILE A 310 -14.51 26.45 -17.59
N THR A 311 -14.61 27.40 -16.66
CA THR A 311 -15.67 27.40 -15.64
C THR A 311 -16.60 28.61 -15.79
N PRO A 312 -17.56 28.58 -16.72
CA PRO A 312 -18.49 29.68 -16.92
C PRO A 312 -19.53 29.72 -15.80
N THR A 313 -20.19 30.87 -15.67
CA THR A 313 -21.33 31.05 -14.76
C THR A 313 -22.61 31.18 -15.58
N CYS A 314 -23.66 30.48 -15.19
CA CYS A 314 -24.93 30.57 -15.90
C CYS A 314 -25.54 31.98 -15.69
N PRO A 315 -25.93 32.71 -16.77
CA PRO A 315 -26.49 34.05 -16.63
C PRO A 315 -27.87 34.08 -15.96
N ASN A 316 -28.61 32.97 -15.97
CA ASN A 316 -29.97 32.91 -15.43
C ASN A 316 -30.04 32.40 -13.99
N CYS A 317 -29.21 31.42 -13.61
CA CYS A 317 -29.23 30.84 -12.25
C CYS A 317 -27.94 31.02 -11.46
N GLU A 318 -26.95 31.72 -12.01
CA GLU A 318 -25.65 32.04 -11.38
C GLU A 318 -24.82 30.82 -10.95
N VAL A 319 -25.24 29.60 -11.31
CA VAL A 319 -24.51 28.38 -10.98
C VAL A 319 -23.21 28.33 -11.77
N ARG A 320 -22.09 28.06 -11.07
CA ARG A 320 -20.80 27.76 -11.70
C ARG A 320 -20.87 26.42 -12.41
N LEU A 321 -20.51 26.41 -13.68
CA LEU A 321 -20.51 25.24 -14.53
C LEU A 321 -19.05 24.92 -14.94
N LEU A 322 -18.84 23.71 -15.41
CA LEU A 322 -17.58 23.23 -15.96
C LEU A 322 -17.84 22.82 -17.41
N LEU A 323 -17.31 23.60 -18.35
CA LEU A 323 -17.35 23.28 -19.77
C LEU A 323 -16.01 22.64 -20.15
N SER A 324 -16.08 21.41 -20.69
CA SER A 324 -14.90 20.65 -21.11
C SER A 324 -14.99 20.24 -22.58
N LYS A 325 -13.94 20.48 -23.37
CA LYS A 325 -13.87 20.07 -24.77
C LYS A 325 -13.34 18.65 -24.89
N THR A 326 -14.09 17.74 -25.50
CA THR A 326 -13.60 16.42 -25.93
C THR A 326 -13.10 16.49 -27.39
N ALA A 327 -12.56 15.40 -27.93
CA ALA A 327 -12.07 15.39 -29.32
C ALA A 327 -13.16 15.79 -30.33
N THR A 328 -14.41 15.37 -30.11
CA THR A 328 -15.52 15.57 -31.04
C THR A 328 -16.46 16.69 -30.60
N ASP A 329 -16.71 16.87 -29.30
CA ASP A 329 -17.79 17.73 -28.79
C ASP A 329 -17.35 18.54 -27.57
N ALA A 330 -18.23 19.36 -26.99
CA ALA A 330 -18.04 20.02 -25.70
C ALA A 330 -19.14 19.59 -24.73
N ASN A 331 -18.75 19.31 -23.48
CA ASN A 331 -19.64 18.85 -22.43
C ASN A 331 -19.72 19.86 -21.30
N LEU A 332 -20.94 20.24 -20.92
CA LEU A 332 -21.24 21.12 -19.80
C LEU A 332 -21.68 20.30 -18.58
N LYS A 333 -21.00 20.45 -17.44
CA LYS A 333 -21.29 19.72 -16.19
C LYS A 333 -21.28 20.66 -15.00
N ILE A 334 -21.97 20.28 -13.92
CA ILE A 334 -21.84 20.98 -12.63
C ILE A 334 -20.55 20.47 -11.96
N PRO A 335 -19.61 21.34 -11.56
CA PRO A 335 -18.42 20.93 -10.84
C PRO A 335 -18.86 20.26 -9.53
N ARG A 336 -18.38 19.05 -9.27
CA ARG A 336 -18.64 18.38 -8.00
C ARG A 336 -18.06 19.25 -6.90
N ALA A 337 -18.91 19.77 -6.00
CA ALA A 337 -18.43 20.44 -4.80
C ALA A 337 -17.44 19.52 -4.07
N LYS A 338 -16.30 20.07 -3.61
CA LYS A 338 -15.42 19.36 -2.68
C LYS A 338 -16.30 18.92 -1.51
N ARG A 339 -16.40 17.61 -1.28
CA ARG A 339 -17.33 16.96 -0.34
C ARG A 339 -17.15 17.33 1.15
N ASN A 340 -16.34 18.34 1.48
CA ASN A 340 -15.66 18.43 2.77
C ASN A 340 -16.11 19.55 3.70
N GLU A 341 -17.01 20.45 3.30
CA GLU A 341 -17.47 21.51 4.21
C GLU A 341 -18.86 21.15 4.76
N ILE A 342 -18.90 20.68 6.01
CA ILE A 342 -20.14 20.51 6.77
C ILE A 342 -20.45 21.86 7.42
N SER A 343 -21.63 22.40 7.16
CA SER A 343 -22.06 23.68 7.74
C SER A 343 -22.09 23.61 9.27
N SER A 344 -21.60 24.65 9.95
CA SER A 344 -21.55 24.76 11.43
C SER A 344 -22.91 24.54 12.10
N GLN A 345 -24.01 24.96 11.46
CA GLN A 345 -25.38 24.75 11.94
C GLN A 345 -25.77 23.26 12.07
N VAL A 346 -25.23 22.41 11.20
CA VAL A 346 -25.48 20.95 11.26
C VAL A 346 -24.69 20.33 12.40
N VAL A 347 -23.48 20.84 12.67
CA VAL A 347 -22.63 20.37 13.77
C VAL A 347 -23.28 20.71 15.13
N SER A 348 -23.83 21.92 15.28
CA SER A 348 -24.55 22.29 16.51
C SER A 348 -25.84 21.49 16.71
N ALA A 349 -26.63 21.28 15.66
CA ALA A 349 -27.86 20.48 15.75
C ALA A 349 -27.59 19.01 16.12
N VAL A 350 -26.50 18.43 15.61
CA VAL A 350 -26.07 17.07 15.98
C VAL A 350 -25.58 17.02 17.42
N ARG A 351 -24.89 18.06 17.91
CA ARG A 351 -24.42 18.16 19.30
C ARG A 351 -25.58 18.16 20.31
N GLU A 352 -26.62 18.97 20.08
CA GLU A 352 -27.78 19.04 20.99
C GLU A 352 -28.52 17.71 21.15
N LYS A 353 -28.40 16.81 20.16
CA LYS A 353 -29.07 15.52 20.13
C LYS A 353 -28.18 14.35 20.53
N LEU A 354 -26.88 14.59 20.76
CA LEU A 354 -25.96 13.54 21.17
C LEU A 354 -26.04 13.31 22.68
N PRO A 355 -26.28 12.09 23.16
CA PRO A 355 -26.17 11.78 24.59
C PRO A 355 -24.69 11.71 25.02
N ASP A 356 -24.47 11.78 26.33
CA ASP A 356 -23.15 11.53 26.93
C ASP A 356 -22.68 10.10 26.63
N ARG A 357 -21.35 9.90 26.59
CA ARG A 357 -20.75 8.60 26.32
C ARG A 357 -20.95 7.64 27.50
N PRO A 358 -21.02 6.31 27.26
CA PRO A 358 -20.84 5.60 26.00
C PRO A 358 -22.10 5.58 25.10
N TRP A 359 -21.89 5.72 23.78
CA TRP A 359 -23.01 5.77 22.83
C TRP A 359 -23.56 4.38 22.47
N PRO A 360 -24.89 4.25 22.30
CA PRO A 360 -25.48 3.02 21.79
C PRO A 360 -25.05 2.77 20.33
N LYS A 361 -24.98 1.50 19.95
CA LYS A 361 -24.69 1.09 18.57
C LYS A 361 -25.68 1.77 17.62
N HIS A 362 -25.16 2.41 16.58
CA HIS A 362 -25.94 3.13 15.54
C HIS A 362 -26.60 4.46 15.94
N ILE A 363 -26.09 5.18 16.95
CA ILE A 363 -26.59 6.53 17.31
C ILE A 363 -26.62 7.52 16.12
N HIS A 364 -25.69 7.40 15.17
CA HIS A 364 -25.68 8.23 13.96
C HIS A 364 -26.92 7.99 13.06
N LYS A 365 -27.54 6.80 13.11
CA LYS A 365 -28.76 6.50 12.34
C LYS A 365 -30.02 7.08 13.00
N SER A 366 -30.10 7.04 14.33
CA SER A 366 -31.23 7.62 15.06
C SER A 366 -31.26 9.13 14.87
N ILE A 367 -30.12 9.80 15.06
CA ILE A 367 -29.99 11.25 14.88
C ILE A 367 -30.21 11.66 13.42
N ALA A 368 -29.75 10.86 12.45
CA ALA A 368 -30.03 11.10 11.04
C ALA A 368 -31.53 11.04 10.71
N THR A 369 -32.25 10.10 11.33
CA THR A 369 -33.70 9.96 11.17
C THR A 369 -34.45 11.14 11.79
N GLU A 370 -34.00 11.60 12.96
CA GLU A 370 -34.62 12.72 13.68
C GLU A 370 -34.38 14.07 12.99
N LEU A 371 -33.16 14.33 12.53
CA LEU A 371 -32.79 15.58 11.84
C LEU A 371 -33.11 15.57 10.34
N LYS A 372 -33.66 14.48 9.79
CA LYS A 372 -33.89 14.27 8.35
C LYS A 372 -32.62 14.50 7.50
N LEU A 373 -31.46 14.09 8.03
CA LEU A 373 -30.17 14.20 7.37
C LEU A 373 -29.66 12.82 6.92
N SER A 374 -28.71 12.78 5.99
CA SER A 374 -28.08 11.52 5.62
C SER A 374 -27.16 11.00 6.73
N ASN A 375 -27.12 9.68 6.94
CA ASN A 375 -26.24 9.02 7.92
C ASN A 375 -24.78 9.49 7.80
N GLY A 376 -24.30 9.67 6.56
CA GLY A 376 -22.93 10.11 6.29
C GLY A 376 -22.64 11.56 6.67
N ILE A 377 -23.65 12.44 6.74
CA ILE A 377 -23.49 13.81 7.25
C ILE A 377 -23.38 13.77 8.78
N VAL A 378 -24.24 13.00 9.44
CA VAL A 378 -24.24 12.88 10.92
C VAL A 378 -22.97 12.23 11.45
N SER A 379 -22.51 11.11 10.86
CA SER A 379 -21.25 10.47 11.26
C SER A 379 -20.05 11.41 11.14
N ARG A 380 -20.02 12.26 10.12
CA ARG A 380 -18.94 13.25 9.95
C ARG A 380 -19.07 14.43 10.89
N ALA A 381 -20.29 14.89 11.18
CA ALA A 381 -20.52 15.90 12.22
C ALA A 381 -20.05 15.40 13.59
N ILE A 382 -20.31 14.13 13.94
CA ILE A 382 -19.79 13.50 15.16
C ILE A 382 -18.25 13.44 15.13
N GLY A 383 -17.64 13.06 14.01
CA GLY A 383 -16.18 13.10 13.85
C GLY A 383 -15.59 14.49 14.09
N SER A 384 -16.23 15.53 13.53
CA SER A 384 -15.82 16.92 13.74
C SER A 384 -15.99 17.37 15.19
N LEU A 385 -17.02 16.91 15.92
CA LEU A 385 -17.18 17.19 17.35
C LEU A 385 -16.10 16.52 18.21
N ILE A 386 -15.64 15.33 17.81
CA ILE A 386 -14.53 14.63 18.48
C ILE A 386 -13.21 15.38 18.23
N GLU A 387 -12.94 15.75 16.98
CA GLU A 387 -11.74 16.53 16.61
C GLU A 387 -11.70 17.91 17.29
N GLN A 388 -12.85 18.53 17.50
CA GLN A 388 -13.00 19.80 18.24
C GLN A 388 -12.87 19.64 19.77
N GLY A 389 -12.70 18.42 20.28
CA GLY A 389 -12.48 18.13 21.70
C GLY A 389 -13.73 18.14 22.57
N TYR A 390 -14.94 18.18 21.99
CA TYR A 390 -16.19 18.08 22.78
C TYR A 390 -16.42 16.69 23.36
N TYR A 391 -15.83 15.66 22.75
CA TYR A 391 -15.87 14.28 23.23
C TYR A 391 -14.47 13.68 23.14
N PRO A 392 -13.61 13.85 24.17
CA PRO A 392 -12.26 13.30 24.16
C PRO A 392 -12.28 11.78 23.92
N LEU A 393 -11.25 11.28 23.24
CA LEU A 393 -11.03 9.85 23.13
C LEU A 393 -10.49 9.37 24.48
N GLU A 394 -11.14 8.40 25.09
CA GLU A 394 -10.62 7.75 26.30
C GLU A 394 -9.29 7.07 25.93
N GLU A 395 -8.17 7.68 26.34
CA GLU A 395 -6.88 7.01 26.34
C GLU A 395 -6.92 5.96 27.45
N ASN A 396 -7.00 4.69 27.05
CA ASN A 396 -6.71 3.53 27.91
C ASN A 396 -7.59 3.39 29.17
N GLY A 397 -8.91 3.28 29.04
CA GLY A 397 -9.75 2.50 29.96
C GLY A 397 -9.66 2.79 31.47
N GLU A 398 -9.25 4.00 31.87
CA GLU A 398 -9.23 4.42 33.27
C GLU A 398 -9.98 5.76 33.36
N SER A 399 -11.13 5.74 34.01
CA SER A 399 -11.93 6.93 34.31
C SER A 399 -11.14 7.81 35.29
N ILE A 400 -10.73 9.00 34.86
CA ILE A 400 -10.38 10.07 35.79
C ILE A 400 -11.71 10.64 36.29
N ASP A 401 -12.14 10.15 37.45
CA ASP A 401 -13.11 10.86 38.26
C ASP A 401 -12.44 12.14 38.76
N GLU A 402 -12.66 13.27 38.08
CA GLU A 402 -12.48 14.60 38.67
C GLU A 402 -13.59 14.84 39.69
N GLU A 403 -13.45 14.21 40.85
CA GLU A 403 -14.10 14.62 42.08
C GLU A 403 -13.12 15.48 42.91
N ASN A 404 -13.58 16.70 43.23
CA ASN A 404 -13.00 17.75 44.09
C ASN A 404 -12.17 18.83 43.36
N GLY A 405 -12.53 20.11 43.40
CA GLY A 405 -13.60 20.78 44.16
C GLY A 405 -13.52 22.30 43.97
N THR A 406 -14.66 22.95 44.23
CA THR A 406 -14.88 24.36 44.64
C THR A 406 -14.02 25.47 44.06
#